data_AF-A0A9E5EHA6-F1
#
_entry.id   AF-A0A9E5EHA6-F1
#
_cell.length_a   1.000
_cell.length_b   1.000
_cell.length_c   1.000
_cell.angle_alpha   90.00
_cell.angle_beta   90.00
_cell.angle_gamma   90.00
#
_symmetry.space_group_name_H-M   'P 1'
#
loop_
_entity.id
_entity.type
_entity.pdbx_description
1 polymer ?
#
loop_
_entity_poly.entity_id
_entity_poly.type
_entity_poly.pdbx_seq_one_letter_code
_entity_poly.pdbx_strand_id
1 'polypeptide(L)'
;MHGVEQLVIDTLEQLEVRNVGRLVGYPGVWVDLQSDAPKKICAIGVRVSRGRTMHGFALNVATDLTFMRDHIVPCGIAEHGVTSLHELGFNVTVQQVADVVSVLAAKRFARGEFDRHDVAWSAESTKPATASSSVQFSARKPEWLRPRVNHGPEVLATKKILRDLNLVTVCEEAGCPNLSE
;
A
#
# COMPACT_ATOMS: atom_id res chain seq x y z
N MET A 1 1.06 17.43 3.92
CA MET A 1 2.04 16.36 4.18
C MET A 1 1.96 15.92 5.64
N HIS A 2 2.20 16.80 6.61
CA HIS A 2 2.09 16.49 8.05
C HIS A 2 0.76 15.89 8.51
N GLY A 3 -0.37 16.25 7.88
CA GLY A 3 -1.66 15.63 8.20
C GLY A 3 -1.71 14.12 7.90
N VAL A 4 -1.06 13.67 6.81
CA VAL A 4 -0.99 12.24 6.44
C VAL A 4 -0.02 11.51 7.36
N GLU A 5 1.12 12.13 7.69
CA GLU A 5 2.02 11.58 8.72
C GLU A 5 1.29 11.40 10.05
N GLN A 6 0.49 12.39 10.46
CA GLN A 6 -0.22 12.30 11.73
C GLN A 6 -1.27 11.19 11.69
N LEU A 7 -2.01 11.04 10.59
CA LEU A 7 -2.95 9.93 10.43
C LEU A 7 -2.26 8.57 10.64
N VAL A 8 -1.09 8.38 10.05
CA VAL A 8 -0.33 7.12 10.20
C VAL A 8 0.21 6.96 11.62
N ILE A 9 0.71 8.04 12.24
CA ILE A 9 1.14 8.03 13.65
C ILE A 9 -0.03 7.63 14.57
N ASP A 10 -1.18 8.30 14.44
CA ASP A 10 -2.38 8.01 15.23
C ASP A 10 -2.83 6.54 15.04
N THR A 11 -2.70 6.01 13.81
CA THR A 11 -3.01 4.60 13.49
C THR A 11 -2.06 3.66 14.22
N LEU A 12 -0.75 3.93 14.17
CA LEU A 12 0.26 3.11 14.84
C LEU A 12 0.11 3.16 16.36
N GLU A 13 -0.18 4.34 16.93
CA GLU A 13 -0.48 4.51 18.36
C GLU A 13 -1.75 3.73 18.77
N GLN A 14 -2.79 3.73 17.94
CA GLN A 14 -4.00 2.94 18.19
C GLN A 14 -3.75 1.42 18.12
N LEU A 15 -2.74 0.99 17.36
CA LEU A 15 -2.24 -0.39 17.34
C LEU A 15 -1.20 -0.66 18.44
N GLU A 16 -1.03 0.28 19.38
CA GLU A 16 -0.12 0.21 20.52
C GLU A 16 1.38 0.16 20.14
N VAL A 17 1.74 0.58 18.92
CA VAL A 17 3.14 0.75 18.52
C VAL A 17 3.70 1.98 19.23
N ARG A 18 4.75 1.78 20.02
CA ARG A 18 5.38 2.82 20.81
C ARG A 18 6.53 3.48 20.05
N ASN A 19 6.92 4.68 20.50
CA ASN A 19 8.08 5.41 19.98
C ASN A 19 8.00 5.68 18.46
N VAL A 20 6.80 5.99 17.98
CA VAL A 20 6.52 6.31 16.58
C VAL A 20 6.45 7.82 16.38
N GLY A 21 6.83 8.30 15.20
CA GLY A 21 6.70 9.72 14.91
C GLY A 21 7.41 10.16 13.63
N ARG A 22 7.75 11.46 13.60
CA ARG A 22 8.47 12.10 12.49
C ARG A 22 9.94 12.22 12.83
N LEU A 23 10.80 11.87 11.89
CA LEU A 23 12.23 12.12 11.99
C LEU A 23 12.55 13.42 11.24
N VAL A 24 13.18 14.37 11.92
CA VAL A 24 13.49 15.69 11.33
C VAL A 24 14.41 15.52 10.12
N GLY A 25 14.04 16.15 9.01
CA GLY A 25 14.78 16.05 7.74
C GLY A 25 14.37 14.85 6.86
N TYR A 26 13.59 13.90 7.38
CA TYR A 26 13.25 12.68 6.66
C TYR A 26 11.73 12.46 6.57
N PRO A 27 11.11 12.60 5.39
CA PRO A 27 9.67 12.48 5.24
C PRO A 27 9.19 11.06 5.50
N GLY A 28 7.99 10.91 6.06
CA GLY A 28 7.39 9.62 6.39
C GLY A 28 7.25 9.40 7.88
N VAL A 29 6.90 8.18 8.26
CA VAL A 29 6.74 7.79 9.68
C VAL A 29 7.80 6.78 10.05
N TRP A 30 8.34 6.96 11.25
CA TRP A 30 9.51 6.30 11.78
C TRP A 30 9.20 5.70 13.15
N VAL A 31 9.92 4.65 13.50
CA VAL A 31 9.93 4.03 14.82
C VAL A 31 11.32 4.13 15.44
N ASP A 32 11.41 3.83 16.73
CA ASP A 32 12.67 3.86 17.48
C ASP A 32 13.35 5.23 17.45
N LEU A 33 12.56 6.32 17.50
CA LEU A 33 13.08 7.70 17.40
C LEU A 33 14.07 8.11 18.51
N GLN A 34 14.04 7.40 19.63
CA GLN A 34 14.95 7.59 20.76
C GLN A 34 16.22 6.72 20.67
N SER A 35 16.31 5.85 19.67
CA SER A 35 17.49 5.03 19.38
C SER A 35 18.47 5.77 18.48
N ASP A 36 19.72 5.33 18.46
CA ASP A 36 20.73 5.77 17.50
C ASP A 36 20.44 5.27 16.07
N ALA A 37 19.46 4.36 15.90
CA ALA A 37 19.11 3.75 14.61
C ALA A 37 17.59 3.77 14.36
N PRO A 38 16.96 4.94 14.15
CA PRO A 38 15.54 5.01 13.80
C PRO A 38 15.28 4.29 12.47
N LYS A 39 14.12 3.63 12.37
CA LYS A 39 13.73 2.87 11.18
C LYS A 39 12.46 3.41 10.56
N LYS A 40 12.43 3.49 9.23
CA LYS A 40 11.25 3.94 8.50
C LYS A 40 10.21 2.81 8.44
N ILE A 41 9.00 3.08 8.92
CA ILE A 41 7.89 2.14 8.84
C ILE A 41 6.88 2.52 7.75
N CYS A 42 6.78 3.81 7.41
CA CYS A 42 5.86 4.29 6.38
C CYS A 42 6.52 5.29 5.44
N ALA A 43 6.46 5.02 4.14
CA ALA A 43 6.78 5.98 3.10
C ALA A 43 5.57 6.88 2.81
N ILE A 44 5.81 8.16 2.52
CA ILE A 44 4.75 9.10 2.13
C ILE A 44 5.21 9.83 0.88
N GLY A 45 4.38 9.77 -0.15
CA GLY A 45 4.58 10.47 -1.40
C GLY A 45 3.23 10.95 -1.87
N VAL A 46 3.02 12.27 -1.89
CA VAL A 46 1.76 12.88 -2.30
C VAL A 46 2.02 13.92 -3.37
N ARG A 47 1.12 14.01 -4.35
CA ARG A 47 1.14 15.05 -5.37
C ARG A 47 -0.20 15.76 -5.38
N VAL A 48 -0.19 17.08 -5.51
CA VAL A 48 -1.41 17.87 -5.73
C VAL A 48 -1.38 18.44 -7.13
N SER A 49 -2.44 18.20 -7.90
CA SER A 49 -2.61 18.80 -9.22
C SER A 49 -4.07 19.13 -9.45
N ARG A 50 -4.34 20.35 -9.95
CA ARG A 50 -5.70 20.84 -10.25
C ARG A 50 -6.67 20.65 -9.07
N GLY A 51 -6.21 20.90 -7.85
CA GLY A 51 -7.02 20.77 -6.62
C GLY A 51 -7.30 19.33 -6.18
N ARG A 52 -6.64 18.32 -6.75
CA ARG A 52 -6.82 16.91 -6.41
C ARG A 52 -5.51 16.29 -5.94
N THR A 53 -5.58 15.45 -4.90
CA THR A 53 -4.43 14.69 -4.39
C THR A 53 -4.27 13.37 -5.16
N MET A 54 -3.03 12.97 -5.41
CA MET A 54 -2.66 11.69 -6.00
C MET A 54 -1.61 11.00 -5.13
N HIS A 55 -1.48 9.68 -5.27
CA HIS A 55 -0.64 8.80 -4.45
C HIS A 55 -1.13 8.73 -3.00
N GLY A 56 -0.24 8.79 -2.00
CA GLY A 56 -0.63 8.63 -0.61
C GLY A 56 0.55 8.23 0.27
N PHE A 57 0.37 7.12 0.99
CA PHE A 57 1.37 6.54 1.88
C PHE A 57 1.42 5.02 1.69
N ALA A 58 2.55 4.42 2.08
CA ALA A 58 2.76 2.98 2.09
C ALA A 58 3.32 2.59 3.45
N LEU A 59 2.45 2.00 4.29
CA LEU A 59 2.79 1.50 5.61
C LEU A 59 3.18 0.03 5.52
N ASN A 60 4.37 -0.31 6.00
CA ASN A 60 4.87 -1.68 6.00
C ASN A 60 4.18 -2.49 7.11
N VAL A 61 3.26 -3.37 6.74
CA VAL A 61 2.53 -4.23 7.69
C VAL A 61 3.25 -5.57 7.86
N ALA A 62 3.12 -6.45 6.86
CA ALA A 62 3.81 -7.73 6.79
C ALA A 62 4.73 -7.81 5.55
N THR A 63 5.16 -6.66 5.04
CA THR A 63 6.01 -6.54 3.85
C THR A 63 7.33 -7.28 4.06
N ASP A 64 7.75 -8.09 3.08
CA ASP A 64 9.12 -8.57 2.99
C ASP A 64 10.04 -7.40 2.58
N LEU A 65 10.90 -6.98 3.50
CA LEU A 65 11.78 -5.84 3.32
C LEU A 65 13.18 -6.24 2.84
N THR A 66 13.44 -7.52 2.58
CA THR A 66 14.73 -8.02 2.06
C THR A 66 15.11 -7.30 0.77
N PHE A 67 14.20 -7.26 -0.20
CA PHE A 67 14.43 -6.54 -1.46
C PHE A 67 14.70 -5.05 -1.25
N MET A 68 13.95 -4.42 -0.34
CA MET A 68 14.11 -2.99 -0.04
C MET A 68 15.46 -2.68 0.62
N ARG A 69 16.01 -3.61 1.41
CA ARG A 69 17.30 -3.45 2.08
C ARG A 69 18.49 -3.79 1.18
N ASP A 70 18.35 -4.79 0.31
CA ASP A 70 19.48 -5.36 -0.43
C ASP A 70 19.65 -4.77 -1.84
N HIS A 71 18.58 -4.20 -2.42
CA HIS A 71 18.57 -3.84 -3.84
C HIS A 71 18.25 -2.37 -4.15
N ILE A 72 17.83 -1.58 -3.17
CA ILE A 72 17.54 -0.15 -3.35
C ILE A 72 18.04 0.66 -2.15
N VAL A 73 18.28 1.96 -2.37
CA VAL A 73 18.45 2.94 -1.28
C VAL A 73 17.07 3.54 -1.01
N PRO A 74 16.33 3.12 0.04
CA PRO A 74 14.92 3.45 0.20
C PRO A 74 14.74 4.96 0.39
N CYS A 75 13.91 5.57 -0.46
CA CYS A 75 13.70 7.03 -0.46
C CYS A 75 14.98 7.87 -0.61
N GLY A 76 16.10 7.29 -1.07
CA GLY A 76 17.40 7.96 -1.15
C GLY A 76 18.12 8.14 0.19
N ILE A 77 17.66 7.48 1.26
CA ILE A 77 18.19 7.59 2.62
C ILE A 77 19.02 6.33 2.91
N ALA A 78 20.34 6.46 2.97
CA ALA A 78 21.23 5.32 3.20
C ALA A 78 21.57 5.13 4.69
N GLU A 79 21.54 6.20 5.47
CA GLU A 79 21.87 6.20 6.90
C GLU A 79 20.84 5.51 7.80
N HIS A 80 19.63 5.26 7.32
CA HIS A 80 18.55 4.69 8.14
C HIS A 80 17.88 3.48 7.49
N GLY A 81 17.56 2.49 8.32
CA GLY A 81 16.90 1.26 7.88
C GLY A 81 15.39 1.43 7.68
N VAL A 82 14.78 0.38 7.16
CA VAL A 82 13.31 0.21 7.05
C VAL A 82 12.85 -0.93 7.93
N THR A 83 11.59 -0.87 8.39
CA THR A 83 10.96 -1.94 9.16
C THR A 83 9.47 -2.08 8.86
N SER A 84 8.83 -3.12 9.41
CA SER A 84 7.40 -3.43 9.28
C SER A 84 6.78 -3.76 10.63
N LEU A 85 5.45 -3.69 10.74
CA LEU A 85 4.74 -4.10 11.96
C LEU A 85 5.07 -5.54 12.38
N HIS A 86 5.17 -6.44 11.40
CA HIS A 86 5.54 -7.83 11.64
C HIS A 86 6.96 -7.98 12.24
N GLU A 87 7.95 -7.25 11.74
CA GLU A 87 9.31 -7.25 12.31
C GLU A 87 9.38 -6.69 13.73
N LEU A 88 8.47 -5.78 14.06
CA LEU A 88 8.30 -5.23 15.41
C LEU A 88 7.50 -6.16 16.34
N GLY A 89 7.06 -7.33 15.85
CA GLY A 89 6.34 -8.34 16.62
C GLY A 89 4.82 -8.16 16.66
N PHE A 90 4.25 -7.27 15.84
CA PHE A 90 2.81 -7.08 15.76
C PHE A 90 2.19 -8.05 14.75
N ASN A 91 1.22 -8.86 15.20
CA ASN A 91 0.47 -9.75 14.33
C ASN A 91 -0.85 -9.08 13.89
N VAL A 92 -0.75 -8.15 12.95
CA VAL A 92 -1.89 -7.41 12.38
C VAL A 92 -1.93 -7.54 10.87
N THR A 93 -3.14 -7.65 10.31
CA THR A 93 -3.34 -7.74 8.87
C THR A 93 -3.47 -6.36 8.24
N VAL A 94 -3.22 -6.27 6.94
CA VAL A 94 -3.44 -5.02 6.17
C VAL A 94 -4.91 -4.58 6.28
N GLN A 95 -5.85 -5.52 6.35
CA GLN A 95 -7.27 -5.23 6.53
C GLN A 95 -7.54 -4.56 7.88
N GLN A 96 -7.01 -5.10 8.98
CA GLN A 96 -7.16 -4.49 10.32
C GLN A 96 -6.55 -3.08 10.37
N VAL A 97 -5.39 -2.89 9.73
CA VAL A 97 -4.78 -1.57 9.59
C VAL A 97 -5.67 -0.62 8.79
N ALA A 98 -6.23 -1.08 7.66
CA ALA A 98 -7.15 -0.28 6.84
C ALA A 98 -8.42 0.11 7.60
N ASP A 99 -8.95 -0.79 8.44
CA ASP A 99 -10.10 -0.51 9.31
C ASP A 99 -9.80 0.67 10.24
N VAL A 100 -8.67 0.64 10.94
CA VAL A 100 -8.24 1.72 11.84
C VAL A 100 -8.00 3.02 11.08
N VAL A 101 -7.23 2.97 9.99
CA VAL A 101 -6.90 4.15 9.16
C VAL A 101 -8.18 4.83 8.67
N SER A 102 -9.16 4.06 8.19
CA SER A 102 -10.38 4.62 7.61
C SER A 102 -11.17 5.47 8.61
N VAL A 103 -11.32 4.98 9.85
CA VAL A 103 -12.00 5.69 10.93
C VAL A 103 -11.23 6.94 11.34
N LEU A 104 -9.90 6.85 11.49
CA LEU A 104 -9.08 7.99 11.87
C LEU A 104 -9.01 9.05 10.76
N ALA A 105 -8.96 8.62 9.50
CA ALA A 105 -8.97 9.51 8.34
C ALA A 105 -10.28 10.28 8.26
N ALA A 106 -11.41 9.62 8.45
CA ALA A 106 -12.72 10.25 8.47
C ALA A 106 -12.83 11.32 9.57
N LYS A 107 -12.38 10.98 10.79
CA LYS A 107 -12.33 11.94 11.91
C LYS A 107 -11.45 13.15 11.59
N ARG A 108 -10.26 12.91 11.03
CA ARG A 108 -9.26 13.96 10.79
C ARG A 108 -9.59 14.87 9.61
N PHE A 109 -10.15 14.32 8.53
CA PHE A 109 -10.31 15.04 7.27
C PHE A 109 -11.76 15.30 6.86
N ALA A 110 -12.74 14.57 7.41
CA ALA A 110 -14.12 14.58 6.94
C ALA A 110 -15.16 14.71 8.08
N ARG A 111 -14.75 15.22 9.26
CA ARG A 111 -15.64 15.39 10.44
C ARG A 111 -16.35 14.11 10.89
N GLY A 112 -15.78 12.94 10.57
CA GLY A 112 -16.29 11.63 10.96
C GLY A 112 -17.20 10.93 9.94
N GLU A 113 -17.61 11.61 8.87
CA GLU A 113 -18.41 11.00 7.79
C GLU A 113 -17.49 10.49 6.69
N PHE A 114 -17.70 9.25 6.24
CA PHE A 114 -16.96 8.68 5.11
C PHE A 114 -17.73 7.54 4.45
N ASP A 115 -17.45 7.34 3.18
CA ASP A 115 -17.87 6.17 2.41
C ASP A 115 -16.63 5.35 2.05
N ARG A 116 -16.65 4.05 2.35
CA ARG A 116 -15.49 3.17 2.25
C ARG A 116 -15.67 2.17 1.13
N HIS A 117 -14.71 2.18 0.22
CA HIS A 117 -14.62 1.22 -0.88
C HIS A 117 -13.36 0.38 -0.69
N ASP A 118 -13.55 -0.86 -0.28
CA ASP A 118 -12.44 -1.79 -0.07
C ASP A 118 -12.05 -2.55 -1.34
N VAL A 119 -10.82 -3.04 -1.33
CA VAL A 119 -10.35 -4.05 -2.29
C VAL A 119 -10.81 -5.44 -1.84
N ALA A 120 -10.84 -6.40 -2.77
CA ALA A 120 -11.07 -7.80 -2.39
C ALA A 120 -9.91 -8.28 -1.50
N TRP A 121 -10.21 -8.56 -0.24
CA TRP A 121 -9.25 -9.14 0.70
C TRP A 121 -9.12 -10.63 0.42
N SER A 122 -7.92 -11.12 0.13
CA SER A 122 -7.67 -12.55 0.15
C SER A 122 -7.71 -13.01 1.60
N ALA A 123 -8.72 -13.78 1.98
CA ALA A 123 -8.63 -14.58 3.20
C ALA A 123 -7.38 -15.46 3.08
N GLU A 124 -6.68 -15.64 4.20
CA GLU A 124 -5.49 -16.47 4.32
C GLU A 124 -5.61 -17.76 3.51
N SER A 125 -4.65 -18.02 2.64
CA SER A 125 -4.50 -19.30 1.96
C SER A 125 -4.11 -20.38 2.98
N THR A 126 -5.06 -20.84 3.78
CA THR A 126 -5.05 -22.25 4.17
C THR A 126 -5.50 -22.98 2.91
N LYS A 127 -4.59 -23.63 2.17
CA LYS A 127 -5.00 -24.63 1.18
C LYS A 127 -5.61 -25.79 1.96
N PRO A 128 -6.93 -26.05 1.94
CA PRO A 128 -7.40 -27.39 2.24
C PRO A 128 -7.09 -28.19 0.98
N ALA A 129 -6.34 -29.28 1.11
CA ALA A 129 -6.29 -30.29 0.07
C ALA A 129 -7.67 -30.96 0.00
N THR A 130 -8.65 -30.31 -0.62
CA THR A 130 -9.96 -30.88 -0.99
C THR A 130 -10.69 -29.92 -1.92
N ALA A 131 -10.93 -30.42 -3.14
CA ALA A 131 -11.69 -29.88 -4.25
C ALA A 131 -12.42 -28.53 -4.06
N SER A 132 -12.01 -27.58 -4.91
CA SER A 132 -12.58 -26.26 -5.15
C SER A 132 -14.11 -26.23 -5.32
N SER A 133 -14.77 -25.32 -4.60
CA SER A 133 -15.79 -24.48 -5.24
C SER A 133 -15.27 -23.05 -5.21
N SER A 134 -14.36 -22.76 -6.13
CA SER A 134 -14.03 -21.39 -6.48
C SER A 134 -15.32 -20.68 -6.86
N VAL A 135 -15.63 -19.55 -6.21
CA VAL A 135 -16.58 -18.61 -6.79
C VAL A 135 -15.94 -18.13 -8.08
N GLN A 136 -16.45 -18.62 -9.20
CA GLN A 136 -15.98 -18.21 -10.50
C GLN A 136 -16.35 -16.74 -10.70
N PHE A 137 -15.37 -15.85 -10.61
CA PHE A 137 -15.44 -14.56 -11.29
C PHE A 137 -15.34 -14.80 -12.81
N SER A 138 -16.35 -15.47 -13.38
CA SER A 138 -16.47 -15.70 -14.82
C SER A 138 -17.32 -14.64 -15.51
N ALA A 139 -17.95 -13.75 -14.75
CA ALA A 139 -18.68 -12.62 -15.31
C ALA A 139 -17.69 -11.57 -15.83
N ARG A 140 -17.32 -11.73 -17.10
CA ARG A 140 -16.60 -10.72 -17.89
C ARG A 140 -17.29 -9.37 -17.69
N LYS A 141 -16.55 -8.34 -17.28
CA LYS A 141 -17.07 -6.97 -17.03
C LYS A 141 -18.04 -6.56 -18.14
N PRO A 142 -19.21 -5.96 -17.87
CA PRO A 142 -20.10 -5.49 -18.93
C PRO A 142 -19.36 -4.53 -19.88
N GLU A 143 -19.69 -4.56 -21.18
CA GLU A 143 -18.97 -3.80 -22.21
C GLU A 143 -18.90 -2.29 -21.90
N TRP A 144 -19.97 -1.73 -21.35
CA TRP A 144 -20.08 -0.32 -21.00
C TRP A 144 -19.15 0.11 -19.85
N LEU A 145 -18.64 -0.83 -19.05
CA LEU A 145 -17.72 -0.58 -17.94
C LEU A 145 -16.26 -0.77 -18.35
N ARG A 146 -15.99 -1.28 -19.55
CA ARG A 146 -14.63 -1.51 -20.05
C ARG A 146 -14.11 -0.26 -20.76
N PRO A 147 -13.05 0.39 -20.26
CA PRO A 147 -12.41 1.47 -20.99
C PRO A 147 -11.86 0.92 -22.31
N ARG A 148 -12.31 1.48 -23.45
CA ARG A 148 -11.71 1.18 -24.75
C ARG A 148 -10.45 2.03 -24.91
N VAL A 149 -9.31 1.48 -24.48
CA VAL A 149 -8.01 2.15 -24.60
C VAL A 149 -7.32 1.64 -25.85
N ASN A 150 -6.96 2.55 -26.76
CA ASN A 150 -6.14 2.20 -27.91
C ASN A 150 -4.67 2.30 -27.50
N HIS A 151 -3.99 1.16 -27.42
CA HIS A 151 -2.57 1.11 -27.06
C HIS A 151 -1.70 1.37 -28.28
N GLY A 152 -0.87 2.42 -28.21
CA GLY A 152 0.13 2.71 -29.23
C GLY A 152 1.24 1.63 -29.29
N PRO A 153 2.05 1.63 -30.35
CA PRO A 153 3.09 0.62 -30.58
C PRO A 153 4.12 0.53 -29.44
N GLU A 154 4.44 1.64 -28.78
CA GLU A 154 5.34 1.68 -27.63
C GLU A 154 4.76 0.91 -26.43
N VAL A 155 3.48 1.11 -26.13
CA VAL A 155 2.80 0.43 -25.02
C VAL A 155 2.72 -1.08 -25.29
N LEU A 156 2.50 -1.48 -26.54
CA LEU A 156 2.50 -2.89 -26.93
C LEU A 156 3.89 -3.52 -26.78
N ALA A 157 4.96 -2.79 -27.13
CA ALA A 157 6.33 -3.24 -26.92
C ALA A 157 6.65 -3.42 -25.43
N THR A 158 6.25 -2.47 -24.58
CA THR A 158 6.42 -2.59 -23.12
C THR A 158 5.61 -3.76 -22.55
N LYS A 159 4.33 -3.92 -22.93
CA LYS A 159 3.50 -5.06 -22.53
C LYS A 159 4.14 -6.40 -22.94
N LYS A 160 4.79 -6.46 -24.10
CA LYS A 160 5.53 -7.65 -24.55
C LYS A 160 6.73 -7.94 -23.66
N ILE A 161 7.57 -6.93 -23.39
CA ILE A 161 8.75 -7.08 -22.51
C ILE A 161 8.34 -7.59 -21.12
N LEU A 162 7.29 -7.01 -20.53
CA LEU A 162 6.80 -7.45 -19.23
C LEU A 162 6.40 -8.93 -19.25
N ARG A 163 5.65 -9.37 -20.27
CA ARG A 163 5.26 -10.78 -20.43
C ARG A 163 6.45 -11.71 -20.66
N ASP A 164 7.39 -11.33 -21.53
CA ASP A 164 8.58 -12.12 -21.84
C ASP A 164 9.46 -12.32 -20.58
N LEU A 165 9.43 -11.36 -19.66
CA LEU A 165 10.13 -11.40 -18.38
C LEU A 165 9.30 -11.99 -17.22
N ASN A 166 8.10 -12.51 -17.47
CA ASN A 166 7.15 -12.94 -16.42
C ASN A 166 6.90 -11.88 -15.34
N LEU A 167 6.90 -10.60 -15.72
CA LEU A 167 6.58 -9.47 -14.85
C LEU A 167 5.11 -9.08 -15.02
N VAL A 168 4.49 -8.68 -13.91
CA VAL A 168 3.12 -8.14 -13.88
C VAL A 168 3.16 -6.70 -13.38
N THR A 169 2.25 -5.87 -13.87
CA THR A 169 2.04 -4.54 -13.30
C THR A 169 1.27 -4.65 -11.98
N VAL A 170 1.49 -3.72 -11.06
CA VAL A 170 0.72 -3.62 -9.80
C VAL A 170 -0.79 -3.58 -10.06
N CYS A 171 -1.22 -2.96 -11.17
CA CYS A 171 -2.62 -2.90 -11.57
C CYS A 171 -3.16 -4.27 -12.04
N GLU A 172 -2.35 -5.10 -12.69
CA GLU A 172 -2.71 -6.46 -13.08
C GLU A 172 -2.80 -7.38 -11.86
N GLU A 173 -1.83 -7.32 -10.96
CA GLU A 173 -1.82 -8.07 -9.71
C GLU A 173 -3.00 -7.70 -8.80
N ALA A 174 -3.30 -6.40 -8.70
CA ALA A 174 -4.43 -5.89 -7.92
C ALA A 174 -5.80 -6.09 -8.57
N GLY A 175 -5.87 -6.74 -9.74
CA GLY A 175 -7.14 -6.97 -10.45
C GLY A 175 -7.88 -5.67 -10.79
N CYS A 176 -7.14 -4.60 -11.11
CA CYS A 176 -7.67 -3.25 -11.19
C CYS A 176 -8.88 -3.16 -12.15
N PRO A 177 -10.04 -2.62 -11.69
CA PRO A 177 -11.23 -2.51 -12.54
C PRO A 177 -11.00 -1.64 -13.77
N ASN A 178 -10.02 -0.74 -13.72
CA ASN A 178 -9.65 0.20 -14.77
C ASN A 178 -8.55 -0.33 -15.71
N LEU A 179 -8.04 -1.55 -15.51
CA LEU A 179 -7.10 -2.14 -16.45
C LEU A 179 -7.83 -2.41 -17.77
N SER A 180 -7.35 -1.80 -18.84
CA SER A 180 -7.75 -2.12 -20.21
C SER A 180 -6.95 -3.33 -20.67
N GLU A 181 -7.65 -4.37 -21.12
CA GLU A 181 -7.01 -5.47 -21.87
C GLU A 181 -6.36 -4.92 -23.15
#